data_AF-A0A935EJV4-F1
#
_entry.id   AF-A0A935EJV4-F1
#
_cell.length_a   1.000
_cell.length_b   1.000
_cell.length_c   1.000
_cell.angle_alpha   90.00
_cell.angle_beta   90.00
_cell.angle_gamma   90.00
#
_symmetry.space_group_name_H-M   'P 1'
#
loop_
_entity.id
_entity.type
_entity.pdbx_description
1 polymer ?
#
loop_
_entity_poly.entity_id
_entity_poly.type
_entity_poly.pdbx_seq_one_letter_code
_entity_poly.pdbx_strand_id
1 'polypeptide(L)'
;MQKLLSTLFLLHCLSAAAFLQVGDTRQLPGDYVSDNCSLFPDGNYADCCVAHDKDYFFGGTKAQRKASDERLKQCVLSKGSGWKRKFLATTIYLGVRIGGVGFLNAPFSWGFGKRWKKQT
;
A
#
# COMPACT_ATOMS: atom_id res chain seq x y z
N MET A 1 27.58 -44.75 -5.85
CA MET A 1 26.67 -43.85 -6.59
C MET A 1 25.33 -43.64 -5.88
N GLN A 2 24.67 -44.69 -5.38
CA GLN A 2 23.38 -44.59 -4.67
C GLN A 2 23.39 -43.69 -3.42
N LYS A 3 24.46 -43.72 -2.62
CA LYS A 3 24.61 -42.84 -1.44
C LYS A 3 24.78 -41.35 -1.79
N LEU A 4 25.32 -41.04 -2.98
CA LEU A 4 25.54 -39.66 -3.45
C LEU A 4 24.26 -39.04 -4.04
N LEU A 5 23.42 -39.87 -4.68
CA LEU A 5 22.09 -39.48 -5.16
C LEU A 5 21.13 -39.20 -3.99
N SER A 6 21.20 -39.97 -2.90
CA SER A 6 20.36 -39.74 -1.70
C SER A 6 20.74 -38.48 -0.93
N THR A 7 22.02 -38.11 -0.85
CA THR A 7 22.45 -36.87 -0.18
C THR A 7 22.10 -35.61 -0.97
N LEU A 8 22.18 -35.67 -2.31
CA LEU A 8 21.74 -34.57 -3.20
C LEU A 8 20.22 -34.32 -3.10
N PHE A 9 19.42 -35.37 -2.94
CA PHE A 9 17.97 -35.26 -2.77
C PHE A 9 17.58 -34.68 -1.41
N LEU A 10 18.26 -35.07 -0.33
CA LEU A 10 18.07 -34.52 1.01
C LEU A 10 18.45 -33.03 1.10
N LEU A 11 19.55 -32.62 0.44
CA LEU A 11 19.97 -31.21 0.36
C LEU A 11 18.99 -30.34 -0.45
N HIS A 12 18.30 -30.89 -1.46
CA HIS A 12 17.26 -30.18 -2.21
C HIS A 12 15.94 -30.00 -1.42
N CYS A 13 15.64 -30.90 -0.48
CA CYS A 13 14.46 -30.73 0.38
C CYS A 13 14.67 -29.65 1.45
N LEU A 14 15.88 -29.47 1.96
CA LEU A 14 16.19 -28.47 3.00
C LEU A 14 16.19 -27.02 2.49
N SER A 15 16.41 -26.75 1.20
CA SER A 15 16.35 -25.40 0.63
C SER A 15 14.93 -24.90 0.37
N ALA A 16 13.95 -25.79 0.17
CA ALA A 16 12.57 -25.42 -0.13
C ALA A 16 11.80 -24.91 1.11
N ALA A 17 12.21 -25.28 2.32
CA ALA A 17 11.54 -24.88 3.57
C ALA A 17 11.84 -23.44 4.04
N ALA A 18 12.87 -22.78 3.47
CA ALA A 18 13.35 -21.49 3.96
C ALA A 18 12.54 -20.26 3.47
N PHE A 19 11.53 -20.44 2.60
CA PHE A 19 10.80 -19.31 1.99
C PHE A 19 9.28 -19.33 2.18
N LEU A 20 8.77 -20.00 3.22
CA LEU A 20 7.42 -19.69 3.71
C LEU A 20 7.45 -18.36 4.49
N GLN A 21 7.59 -17.24 3.80
CA GLN A 21 7.23 -15.94 4.39
C GLN A 21 5.70 -15.93 4.49
N VAL A 22 5.19 -16.28 5.67
CA VAL A 22 3.83 -15.91 6.07
C VAL A 22 3.73 -14.40 5.96
N GLY A 23 3.08 -13.93 4.90
CA GLY A 23 2.68 -12.54 4.79
C GLY A 23 1.67 -12.29 5.91
N ASP A 24 2.11 -11.61 6.96
CA ASP A 24 1.23 -11.16 8.04
C ASP A 24 0.08 -10.37 7.40
N THR A 25 -1.12 -10.96 7.41
CA THR A 25 -2.28 -10.36 6.76
C THR A 25 -2.75 -9.24 7.65
N ARG A 26 -2.16 -8.05 7.45
CA ARG A 26 -2.47 -6.85 8.24
C ARG A 26 -3.98 -6.58 8.12
N GLN A 27 -4.69 -6.68 9.25
CA GLN A 27 -6.13 -6.48 9.33
C GLN A 27 -6.44 -5.07 9.86
N LEU A 28 -7.40 -4.40 9.21
CA LEU A 28 -7.91 -3.11 9.68
C LEU A 28 -8.87 -3.33 10.86
N PRO A 29 -8.99 -2.36 11.79
CA PRO A 29 -10.07 -2.35 12.77
C PRO A 29 -11.44 -2.52 12.08
N GLY A 30 -12.37 -3.25 12.70
CA GLY A 30 -13.69 -3.52 12.08
C GLY A 30 -14.55 -2.28 11.87
N ASP A 31 -14.22 -1.19 12.55
CA ASP A 31 -14.82 0.14 12.50
C ASP A 31 -13.92 1.16 11.78
N TYR A 32 -12.90 0.69 11.05
CA TYR A 32 -12.12 1.55 10.18
C TYR A 32 -12.97 2.07 9.01
N VAL A 33 -12.91 3.38 8.79
CA VAL A 33 -13.56 4.07 7.68
C VAL A 33 -12.53 4.95 6.99
N SER A 34 -12.49 4.89 5.66
CA SER A 34 -11.68 5.77 4.80
C SER A 34 -12.41 7.09 4.61
N ASP A 35 -11.67 8.20 4.53
CA ASP A 35 -12.21 9.52 4.20
C ASP A 35 -12.14 9.82 2.69
N ASN A 36 -12.00 8.75 1.88
CA ASN A 36 -11.78 8.79 0.44
C ASN A 36 -10.52 9.60 0.08
N CYS A 37 -10.65 10.67 -0.71
CA CYS A 37 -9.50 11.44 -1.17
C CYS A 37 -9.26 12.63 -0.24
N SER A 38 -8.57 12.41 0.88
CA SER A 38 -8.35 13.47 1.89
C SER A 38 -7.79 14.77 1.28
N LEU A 39 -8.43 15.91 1.58
CA LEU A 39 -8.08 17.25 1.07
C LEU A 39 -8.15 17.39 -0.47
N PHE A 40 -8.85 16.50 -1.15
CA PHE A 40 -9.04 16.55 -2.60
C PHE A 40 -10.50 16.20 -2.93
N PRO A 41 -11.10 16.76 -4.00
CA PRO A 41 -12.46 16.39 -4.37
C PRO A 41 -12.59 14.90 -4.73
N ASP A 42 -13.66 14.27 -4.25
CA ASP A 42 -14.02 12.92 -4.65
C ASP A 42 -14.53 12.88 -6.10
N GLY A 43 -14.31 11.74 -6.76
CA GLY A 43 -14.77 11.50 -8.12
C GLY A 43 -14.83 10.00 -8.43
N ASN A 44 -14.84 9.65 -9.71
CA ASN A 44 -14.86 8.24 -10.16
C ASN A 44 -13.58 7.42 -9.82
N TYR A 45 -12.67 8.02 -9.06
CA TYR A 45 -11.41 7.46 -8.58
C TYR A 45 -11.35 7.35 -7.05
N ALA A 46 -12.45 7.62 -6.34
CA ALA A 46 -12.49 7.53 -4.88
C ALA A 46 -12.08 6.15 -4.37
N ASP A 47 -12.42 5.08 -5.09
CA ASP A 47 -12.01 3.72 -4.75
C ASP A 47 -10.48 3.50 -4.80
N CYS A 48 -9.77 4.27 -5.63
CA CYS A 48 -8.30 4.30 -5.63
C CYS A 48 -7.75 4.91 -4.33
N CYS A 49 -8.38 5.97 -3.83
CA CYS A 49 -8.02 6.60 -2.57
C CYS A 49 -8.33 5.67 -1.38
N VAL A 50 -9.50 5.03 -1.37
CA VAL A 50 -9.86 4.02 -0.35
C VAL A 50 -8.84 2.89 -0.29
N ALA A 51 -8.32 2.43 -1.42
CA ALA A 51 -7.26 1.41 -1.44
C ALA A 51 -5.93 1.94 -0.89
N HIS A 52 -5.58 3.18 -1.22
CA HIS A 52 -4.37 3.86 -0.75
C HIS A 52 -4.39 4.13 0.76
N ASP A 53 -5.54 4.52 1.32
CA ASP A 53 -5.70 4.77 2.75
C ASP A 53 -5.41 3.53 3.60
N LYS A 54 -5.67 2.32 3.09
CA LYS A 54 -5.34 1.07 3.80
C LYS A 54 -3.84 0.92 3.96
N ASP A 55 -3.08 1.16 2.89
CA ASP A 55 -1.62 1.15 2.94
C ASP A 55 -1.09 2.23 3.88
N TYR A 56 -1.68 3.42 3.81
CA TYR A 56 -1.34 4.56 4.66
C TYR A 56 -1.69 4.36 6.13
N PHE A 57 -2.77 3.63 6.43
CA PHE A 57 -3.13 3.27 7.79
C PHE A 57 -2.02 2.44 8.42
N PHE A 58 -1.59 1.38 7.75
CA PHE A 58 -0.54 0.50 8.28
C PHE A 58 0.86 1.11 8.22
N GLY A 59 1.14 1.92 7.21
CA GLY A 59 2.47 2.45 6.95
C GLY A 59 3.50 1.36 6.61
N GLY A 60 4.77 1.64 6.91
CA GLY A 60 5.91 0.81 6.54
C GLY A 60 7.15 1.62 6.13
N THR A 61 7.97 1.08 5.25
CA THR A 61 9.21 1.72 4.76
C THR A 61 8.94 2.85 3.77
N LYS A 62 9.94 3.72 3.54
CA LYS A 62 9.87 4.77 2.51
C LYS A 62 9.62 4.21 1.10
N ALA A 63 10.16 3.03 0.81
CA ALA A 63 9.96 2.33 -0.47
C ALA A 63 8.52 1.81 -0.60
N GLN A 64 7.94 1.23 0.45
CA GLN A 64 6.54 0.81 0.48
C GLN A 64 5.59 2.00 0.28
N ARG A 65 5.88 3.14 0.93
CA ARG A 65 5.12 4.37 0.70
C ARG A 65 5.17 4.80 -0.77
N LYS A 66 6.36 4.88 -1.36
CA LYS A 66 6.52 5.24 -2.78
C LYS A 66 5.74 4.27 -3.68
N ALA A 67 5.77 2.97 -3.40
CA ALA A 67 5.02 1.97 -4.15
C ALA A 67 3.50 2.16 -4.01
N SER A 68 3.00 2.48 -2.81
CA SER A 68 1.60 2.82 -2.56
C SER A 68 1.17 4.04 -3.38
N ASP A 69 1.96 5.11 -3.36
CA ASP A 69 1.66 6.35 -4.08
C ASP A 69 1.67 6.15 -5.60
N GLU A 70 2.57 5.32 -6.12
CA GLU A 70 2.58 4.97 -7.54
C GLU A 70 1.36 4.11 -7.90
N ARG A 71 0.96 3.15 -7.07
CA ARG A 71 -0.29 2.38 -7.29
C ARG A 71 -1.51 3.29 -7.33
N LEU A 72 -1.60 4.28 -6.44
CA LEU A 72 -2.67 5.29 -6.47
C LEU A 72 -2.68 6.02 -7.81
N LYS A 73 -1.52 6.52 -8.26
CA LYS A 73 -1.40 7.20 -9.56
C LYS A 73 -1.86 6.32 -10.72
N GLN A 74 -1.43 5.06 -10.76
CA GLN A 74 -1.79 4.12 -11.82
C GLN A 74 -3.29 3.77 -11.79
N CYS A 75 -3.87 3.58 -10.60
CA CYS A 75 -5.30 3.36 -10.44
C CYS A 75 -6.08 4.58 -10.94
N VAL A 76 -5.71 5.81 -10.54
CA VAL A 76 -6.38 7.02 -11.03
C VAL A 76 -6.29 7.09 -12.55
N LEU A 77 -5.11 6.84 -13.14
CA LEU A 77 -4.91 6.80 -14.59
C LEU A 77 -5.84 5.80 -15.29
N SER A 78 -6.14 4.65 -14.69
CA SER A 78 -7.02 3.65 -15.30
C SER A 78 -8.50 4.03 -15.26
N LYS A 79 -8.89 5.06 -14.50
CA LYS A 79 -10.29 5.55 -14.42
C LYS A 79 -10.70 6.47 -15.57
N GLY A 80 -9.88 6.64 -16.60
CA GLY A 80 -10.20 7.40 -17.80
C GLY A 80 -9.01 7.58 -18.72
N SER A 81 -9.16 8.40 -19.76
CA SER A 81 -8.09 8.65 -20.74
C SER A 81 -7.91 10.14 -21.01
N GLY A 82 -6.86 10.49 -21.77
CA GLY A 82 -6.56 11.85 -22.18
C GLY A 82 -5.72 12.66 -21.18
N TRP A 83 -5.35 13.87 -21.59
CA TRP A 83 -4.43 14.74 -20.84
C TRP A 83 -4.98 15.15 -19.46
N LYS A 84 -6.27 15.51 -19.36
CA LYS A 84 -6.89 15.89 -18.08
C LYS A 84 -6.72 14.80 -17.02
N ARG A 85 -6.87 13.53 -17.40
CA ARG A 85 -6.68 12.39 -16.50
C ARG A 85 -5.23 12.23 -16.07
N LYS A 86 -4.28 12.37 -16.99
CA LYS A 86 -2.83 12.33 -16.68
C LYS A 86 -2.43 13.45 -15.72
N PHE A 87 -2.96 14.65 -15.93
CA PHE A 87 -2.75 15.80 -15.06
C PHE A 87 -3.30 15.51 -13.65
N LEU A 88 -4.57 15.10 -13.54
CA LEU A 88 -5.20 14.71 -12.28
C LEU A 88 -4.38 13.67 -11.50
N ALA A 89 -4.00 12.56 -12.14
CA ALA A 89 -3.25 11.50 -11.48
C ALA A 89 -1.85 11.97 -11.02
N THR A 90 -1.21 12.84 -11.80
CA THR A 90 0.08 13.43 -11.44
C THR A 90 -0.05 14.41 -10.27
N THR A 91 -1.10 15.23 -10.25
CA THR A 91 -1.38 16.14 -9.13
C THR A 91 -1.66 15.37 -7.84
N ILE A 92 -2.51 14.33 -7.88
CA ILE A 92 -2.77 13.46 -6.73
C ILE A 92 -1.47 12.82 -6.24
N TYR A 93 -0.65 12.25 -7.14
CA TYR A 93 0.64 11.67 -6.80
C TYR A 93 1.55 12.68 -6.08
N LEU A 94 1.74 13.87 -6.64
CA LEU A 94 2.58 14.90 -6.02
C LEU A 94 2.03 15.33 -4.65
N GLY A 95 0.71 15.49 -4.55
CA GLY A 95 0.01 15.79 -3.30
C GLY A 95 0.33 14.79 -2.19
N VAL A 96 0.16 13.49 -2.45
CA VAL A 96 0.45 12.45 -1.43
C VAL A 96 1.95 12.31 -1.14
N ARG A 97 2.83 12.57 -2.12
CA ARG A 97 4.29 12.56 -1.92
C ARG A 97 4.76 13.67 -0.99
N ILE A 98 4.16 14.85 -1.07
CA ILE A 98 4.51 16.03 -0.27
C ILE A 98 3.76 16.03 1.06
N GLY A 99 2.43 15.89 1.03
CA GLY A 99 1.55 16.02 2.21
C GLY A 99 1.36 14.73 3.02
N GLY A 100 1.63 13.56 2.45
CA GLY A 100 1.41 12.26 3.12
C GLY A 100 2.57 11.76 4.00
N VAL A 101 3.50 12.62 4.40
CA VAL A 101 4.71 12.21 5.15
C VAL A 101 4.37 11.83 6.60
N GLY A 102 4.95 10.73 7.11
CA GLY A 102 4.55 10.14 8.40
C GLY A 102 4.86 10.93 9.67
N PHE A 103 5.70 11.97 9.60
CA PHE A 103 5.95 12.85 10.75
C PHE A 103 4.85 13.92 10.91
N LEU A 104 4.00 14.10 9.91
CA LEU A 104 2.83 14.96 10.06
C LEU A 104 1.80 14.27 10.94
N ASN A 105 1.26 15.03 11.88
CA ASN A 105 0.21 14.54 12.76
C ASN A 105 -1.18 14.49 12.10
N ALA A 106 -1.27 14.49 10.77
CA ALA A 106 -2.52 14.45 10.03
C ALA A 106 -3.17 13.05 10.02
N PRO A 107 -4.50 12.92 9.97
CA PRO A 107 -5.20 11.63 9.93
C PRO A 107 -5.04 10.86 8.61
N PHE A 108 -4.31 11.41 7.64
CA PHE A 108 -3.99 10.83 6.33
C PHE A 108 -2.46 10.68 6.13
N SER A 109 -1.65 10.79 7.19
CA SER A 109 -0.18 10.66 7.07
C SER A 109 0.26 9.20 7.04
N TRP A 110 1.40 8.90 6.41
CA TRP A 110 1.92 7.54 6.35
C TRP A 110 2.11 6.91 7.74
N GLY A 111 1.39 5.81 8.01
CA GLY A 111 1.37 5.12 9.29
C GLY A 111 0.43 5.75 10.33
N PHE A 112 -0.59 6.51 9.91
CA PHE A 112 -1.52 7.17 10.82
C PHE A 112 -2.29 6.20 11.73
N GLY A 113 -2.41 4.92 11.35
CA GLY A 113 -3.04 3.87 12.16
C GLY A 113 -2.45 3.75 13.57
N LYS A 114 -1.16 4.10 13.76
CA LYS A 114 -0.51 4.15 15.10
C LYS A 114 -1.16 5.16 16.07
N ARG A 115 -1.87 6.15 15.53
CA ARG A 115 -2.49 7.26 16.26
C ARG A 115 -4.00 7.26 16.08
N TRP A 116 -4.53 6.33 15.30
CA TRP A 116 -5.93 6.28 14.97
C TRP A 116 -6.75 5.95 16.21
N LYS A 117 -7.86 6.67 16.36
CA LYS A 117 -8.90 6.42 17.34
C LYS A 117 -10.19 6.16 16.59
N LYS A 118 -11.03 5.30 17.13
CA LYS A 118 -12.38 5.07 16.64
C LYS A 118 -13.09 6.41 16.45
N GLN A 119 -13.65 6.62 15.27
CA GLN A 119 -14.57 7.74 15.03
C GLN A 119 -15.94 7.29 15.57
N THR A 120 -16.41 7.98 16.60
CA THR A 120 -17.70 7.73 17.28
C THR A 120 -18.83 8.46 16.58
#